data_AF-A0A9P2XFH0-F1
#
_entry.id   AF-A0A9P2XFH0-F1
#
_cell.length_a   1.000
_cell.length_b   1.000
_cell.length_c   1.000
_cell.angle_alpha   90.00
_cell.angle_beta   90.00
_cell.angle_gamma   90.00
#
_symmetry.space_group_name_H-M   'P 1'
#
loop_
_entity.id
_entity.type
_entity.pdbx_description
1 polymer ?
#
loop_
_entity_poly.entity_id
_entity_poly.type
_entity_poly.pdbx_seq_one_letter_code
_entity_poly.pdbx_strand_id
1 'polypeptide(L)'
;MPNLVVFSGNAHPQFAQKVVSHLHIPLGAASVGQFSDGEISVEITENVRGKDVFIVQPTCAPTNDNLMEILVMADALRRASAGRITAVIPYFGYARQDRRPRSARVPITAKVVADMLTTVGIDRVVMIDLHADQIQGFFDIPVDNIYGTPALLADLRQQQHDNLMVVSPDVGGVVRARAVAKQMGDIDLAIIDKRRQKANESQVMHLIGDVKDRDCVIVDDMVDTAGTLCKAADALKQFGARRVVAYATHPVLSGKAIENLRNSVIDELVVTDTIPLSEEALNLGKIRQVSVASMVAETIRRINNEESISAMFDSL
;
A
#
# COMPACT_ATOMS: atom_id res chain seq x y z
N MET A 1 -2.37 5.16 -27.46
CA MET A 1 -1.19 4.60 -26.77
C MET A 1 -0.65 3.48 -27.64
N PRO A 2 0.26 3.74 -28.59
CA PRO A 2 0.82 2.67 -29.41
C PRO A 2 1.67 1.75 -28.52
N ASN A 3 1.40 0.45 -28.56
CA ASN A 3 2.20 -0.63 -27.96
C ASN A 3 2.13 -0.82 -26.42
N LEU A 4 1.15 -0.26 -25.72
CA LEU A 4 0.91 -0.53 -24.29
C LEU A 4 0.15 -1.86 -24.07
N VAL A 5 0.61 -2.71 -23.15
CA VAL A 5 -0.16 -3.87 -22.65
C VAL A 5 -0.01 -3.98 -21.14
N VAL A 6 -1.12 -4.29 -20.46
CA VAL A 6 -1.15 -4.49 -19.01
C VAL A 6 -1.56 -5.93 -18.71
N PHE A 7 -0.76 -6.65 -17.94
CA PHE A 7 -1.09 -7.98 -17.42
C PHE A 7 -1.31 -7.92 -15.90
N SER A 8 -1.93 -8.97 -15.36
CA SER A 8 -2.12 -9.20 -13.93
C SER A 8 -1.84 -10.66 -13.64
N GLY A 9 -1.20 -10.96 -12.51
CA GLY A 9 -1.31 -12.27 -11.90
C GLY A 9 -2.53 -12.35 -10.99
N ASN A 10 -2.48 -13.23 -9.98
CA ASN A 10 -3.64 -13.62 -9.19
C ASN A 10 -3.83 -12.81 -7.89
N ALA A 11 -2.85 -12.00 -7.50
CA ALA A 11 -2.89 -11.29 -6.23
C ALA A 11 -4.06 -10.30 -6.12
N HIS A 12 -4.39 -9.55 -7.19
CA HIS A 12 -5.54 -8.64 -7.19
C HIS A 12 -6.09 -8.33 -8.62
N PRO A 13 -6.65 -9.33 -9.31
CA PRO A 13 -7.12 -9.15 -10.70
C PRO A 13 -8.21 -8.08 -10.84
N GLN A 14 -9.07 -7.89 -9.83
CA GLN A 14 -10.09 -6.83 -9.88
C GLN A 14 -9.48 -5.43 -9.90
N PHE A 15 -8.36 -5.20 -9.19
CA PHE A 15 -7.67 -3.91 -9.22
C PHE A 15 -7.04 -3.65 -10.58
N ALA A 16 -6.36 -4.65 -11.16
CA ALA A 16 -5.81 -4.55 -12.51
C ALA A 16 -6.92 -4.25 -13.54
N GLN A 17 -8.10 -4.87 -13.40
CA GLN A 17 -9.24 -4.59 -14.27
C GLN A 17 -9.74 -3.14 -14.15
N LYS A 18 -9.77 -2.56 -12.94
CA LYS A 18 -10.09 -1.13 -12.76
C LYS A 18 -9.05 -0.23 -13.44
N VAL A 19 -7.76 -0.55 -13.29
CA VAL A 19 -6.65 0.21 -13.91
C VAL A 19 -6.79 0.24 -15.43
N VAL A 20 -6.97 -0.91 -16.09
CA VAL A 20 -7.12 -0.95 -17.56
C VAL A 20 -8.41 -0.29 -18.05
N SER A 21 -9.46 -0.29 -17.23
CA SER A 21 -10.71 0.43 -17.52
C SER A 21 -10.49 1.94 -17.58
N HIS A 22 -9.67 2.50 -16.68
CA HIS A 22 -9.25 3.92 -16.72
C HIS A 22 -8.30 4.23 -17.89
N LEU A 23 -7.52 3.25 -18.34
CA LEU A 23 -6.66 3.37 -19.53
C LEU A 23 -7.42 3.19 -20.86
N HIS A 24 -8.67 2.76 -20.80
CA HIS A 24 -9.51 2.42 -21.95
C HIS A 24 -8.89 1.33 -22.86
N ILE A 25 -8.27 0.32 -22.25
CA ILE A 25 -7.70 -0.85 -22.93
C ILE A 25 -8.18 -2.15 -22.27
N PRO A 26 -8.16 -3.30 -22.97
CA PRO A 26 -8.36 -4.59 -22.33
C PRO A 26 -7.13 -4.99 -21.50
N LEU A 27 -7.34 -5.91 -20.55
CA LEU A 27 -6.23 -6.63 -19.91
C LEU A 27 -5.60 -7.59 -20.93
N GLY A 28 -4.28 -7.73 -20.87
CA GLY A 28 -3.54 -8.63 -21.73
C GLY A 28 -3.88 -10.10 -21.47
N ALA A 29 -3.78 -10.91 -22.51
CA ALA A 29 -4.12 -12.33 -22.44
C ALA A 29 -2.94 -13.14 -21.87
N ALA A 30 -3.13 -13.67 -20.66
CA ALA A 30 -2.19 -14.58 -20.02
C ALA A 30 -2.94 -15.62 -19.18
N SER A 31 -2.39 -16.83 -19.12
CA SER A 31 -2.77 -17.85 -18.16
C SER A 31 -1.76 -17.81 -17.02
N VAL A 32 -2.21 -17.53 -15.80
CA VAL A 32 -1.38 -17.51 -14.59
C VAL A 32 -2.03 -18.42 -13.57
N GLY A 33 -1.38 -19.52 -13.23
CA GLY A 33 -1.92 -20.53 -12.34
C GLY A 33 -0.85 -21.36 -11.68
N GLN A 34 -1.22 -22.58 -11.26
CA GLN A 34 -0.33 -23.50 -10.58
C GLN A 34 -0.47 -24.90 -11.18
N PHE A 35 0.63 -25.64 -11.24
CA PHE A 35 0.61 -27.09 -11.41
C PHE A 35 0.04 -27.77 -10.15
N SER A 36 -0.27 -29.07 -10.24
CA SER A 36 -0.89 -29.82 -9.14
C SER A 36 -0.05 -29.90 -7.86
N ASP A 37 1.25 -29.67 -7.95
CA ASP A 37 2.21 -29.64 -6.85
C ASP A 37 2.47 -28.23 -6.29
N GLY A 38 1.82 -27.20 -6.84
CA GLY A 38 1.90 -25.81 -6.38
C GLY A 38 2.94 -24.96 -7.11
N GLU A 39 3.69 -25.51 -8.07
CA GLU A 39 4.61 -24.69 -8.88
C GLU A 39 3.83 -23.70 -9.77
N ILE A 40 4.29 -22.44 -9.78
CA ILE A 40 3.68 -21.39 -10.61
C ILE A 40 3.85 -21.72 -12.10
N SER A 41 2.75 -21.64 -12.85
CA SER A 41 2.71 -21.84 -14.30
C SER A 41 2.18 -20.59 -14.98
N VAL A 42 2.91 -20.09 -15.97
CA VAL A 42 2.56 -18.86 -16.72
C VAL A 42 2.68 -19.11 -18.21
N GLU A 43 1.66 -18.70 -18.95
CA GLU A 43 1.68 -18.64 -20.41
C GLU A 43 1.15 -17.28 -20.88
N ILE A 44 1.97 -16.52 -21.63
CA ILE A 44 1.54 -15.29 -22.29
C ILE A 44 0.91 -15.66 -23.64
N THR A 45 -0.39 -15.43 -23.80
CA THR A 45 -1.18 -15.91 -24.95
C THR A 45 -1.43 -14.85 -26.01
N GLU A 46 -0.67 -13.74 -25.97
CA GLU A 46 -0.65 -12.71 -27.00
C GLU A 46 0.77 -12.29 -27.39
N ASN A 47 0.91 -11.65 -28.55
CA ASN A 47 2.20 -11.12 -28.99
C ASN A 47 2.59 -9.87 -28.19
N VAL A 48 3.72 -9.93 -27.49
CA VAL A 48 4.29 -8.81 -26.70
C VAL A 48 5.57 -8.22 -27.30
N ARG A 49 6.01 -8.69 -28.47
CA ARG A 49 7.30 -8.29 -29.06
C ARG A 49 7.38 -6.78 -29.27
N GLY A 50 8.38 -6.14 -28.68
CA GLY A 50 8.61 -4.69 -28.76
C GLY A 50 7.56 -3.83 -28.07
N LYS A 51 6.62 -4.43 -27.33
CA LYS A 51 5.59 -3.71 -26.57
C LYS A 51 6.14 -3.18 -25.24
N ASP A 52 5.51 -2.11 -24.75
CA ASP A 52 5.72 -1.58 -23.40
C ASP A 52 4.71 -2.27 -22.47
N VAL A 53 5.24 -3.13 -21.60
CA VAL A 53 4.45 -4.08 -20.83
C VAL A 53 4.44 -3.69 -19.35
N PHE A 54 3.27 -3.73 -18.73
CA PHE A 54 3.09 -3.47 -17.31
C PHE A 54 2.49 -4.71 -16.64
N ILE A 55 3.09 -5.15 -15.52
CA ILE A 55 2.55 -6.21 -14.67
C ILE A 55 1.95 -5.54 -13.45
N VAL A 56 0.62 -5.52 -13.30
CA VAL A 56 -0.06 -4.95 -12.12
C VAL A 56 -0.32 -6.06 -11.11
N GLN A 57 0.50 -6.12 -10.06
CA GLN A 57 0.42 -7.19 -9.07
C GLN A 57 1.02 -6.79 -7.73
N PRO A 58 0.23 -6.67 -6.65
CA PRO A 58 0.79 -6.52 -5.31
C PRO A 58 1.46 -7.82 -4.86
N THR A 59 2.46 -7.72 -3.98
CA THR A 59 3.12 -8.87 -3.34
C THR A 59 2.55 -9.09 -1.93
N CYS A 60 1.22 -9.07 -1.83
CA CYS A 60 0.47 -9.35 -0.59
C CYS A 60 0.32 -10.87 -0.35
N ALA A 61 -0.34 -11.26 0.74
CA ALA A 61 -0.57 -12.67 1.04
C ALA A 61 -1.36 -13.38 -0.08
N PRO A 62 -0.97 -14.60 -0.52
CA PRO A 62 0.25 -15.34 -0.17
C PRO A 62 1.52 -14.73 -0.80
N THR A 63 2.40 -14.17 0.04
CA THR A 63 3.48 -13.26 -0.37
C THR A 63 4.46 -13.88 -1.36
N ASN A 64 4.86 -15.13 -1.11
CA ASN A 64 5.89 -15.80 -1.92
C ASN A 64 5.35 -16.21 -3.28
N ASP A 65 4.14 -16.76 -3.31
CA ASP A 65 3.49 -17.22 -4.54
C ASP A 65 3.23 -16.01 -5.45
N ASN A 66 2.69 -14.93 -4.89
CA ASN A 66 2.45 -13.68 -5.63
C ASN A 66 3.76 -13.02 -6.10
N LEU A 67 4.85 -13.12 -5.34
CA LEU A 67 6.17 -12.67 -5.79
C LEU A 67 6.70 -13.54 -6.94
N MET A 68 6.58 -14.86 -6.81
CA MET A 68 7.02 -15.81 -7.83
C MET A 68 6.24 -15.64 -9.14
N GLU A 69 4.93 -15.36 -9.09
CA GLU A 69 4.14 -15.02 -10.27
C GLU A 69 4.73 -13.82 -11.03
N ILE A 70 5.07 -12.72 -10.35
CA ILE A 70 5.71 -11.56 -11.01
C ILE A 70 7.02 -11.97 -11.67
N LEU A 71 7.87 -12.74 -10.97
CA LEU A 71 9.17 -13.17 -11.48
C LEU A 71 9.02 -14.04 -12.74
N VAL A 72 8.13 -15.04 -12.69
CA VAL A 72 7.91 -15.94 -13.83
C VAL A 72 7.25 -15.21 -15.01
N MET A 73 6.29 -14.31 -14.75
CA MET A 73 5.69 -13.46 -15.78
C MET A 73 6.73 -12.56 -16.45
N ALA A 74 7.60 -11.91 -15.66
CA ALA A 74 8.66 -11.06 -16.19
C ALA A 74 9.64 -11.84 -17.07
N ASP A 75 10.06 -13.05 -16.65
CA ASP A 75 10.95 -13.89 -17.45
C ASP A 75 10.28 -14.31 -18.78
N ALA A 76 9.01 -14.71 -18.74
CA ALA A 76 8.24 -15.08 -19.93
C ALA A 76 8.14 -13.90 -20.92
N LEU A 77 7.81 -12.70 -20.44
CA LEU A 77 7.73 -11.48 -21.24
C LEU A 77 9.08 -11.09 -21.85
N ARG A 78 10.16 -11.19 -21.06
CA ARG A 78 11.53 -10.91 -21.52
C ARG A 78 11.94 -11.86 -22.63
N ARG A 79 11.72 -13.17 -22.46
CA ARG A 79 12.01 -14.19 -23.48
C ARG A 79 11.13 -14.03 -24.72
N ALA A 80 9.90 -13.55 -24.56
CA ALA A 80 9.01 -13.17 -25.65
C ALA A 80 9.39 -11.84 -26.33
N SER A 81 10.52 -11.23 -25.94
CA SER A 81 11.06 -10.00 -26.51
C SER A 81 10.16 -8.77 -26.30
N ALA A 82 9.53 -8.66 -25.14
CA ALA A 82 8.94 -7.40 -24.70
C ALA A 82 9.98 -6.27 -24.80
N GLY A 83 9.53 -5.07 -25.21
CA GLY A 83 10.43 -3.92 -25.40
C GLY A 83 10.87 -3.31 -24.07
N ARG A 84 9.92 -3.20 -23.13
CA ARG A 84 10.14 -2.73 -21.76
C ARG A 84 9.15 -3.42 -20.83
N ILE A 85 9.58 -3.78 -19.61
CA ILE A 85 8.76 -4.44 -18.59
C ILE A 85 8.77 -3.59 -17.32
N THR A 86 7.62 -3.02 -16.98
CA THR A 86 7.40 -2.27 -15.74
C THR A 86 6.60 -3.11 -14.75
N ALA A 87 7.14 -3.35 -13.55
CA ALA A 87 6.38 -3.97 -12.47
C ALA A 87 5.62 -2.89 -11.70
N VAL A 88 4.29 -2.91 -11.73
CA VAL A 88 3.43 -2.07 -10.91
C VAL A 88 3.00 -2.91 -9.71
N ILE A 89 3.57 -2.61 -8.55
CA ILE A 89 3.42 -3.38 -7.31
C ILE A 89 2.71 -2.48 -6.27
N PRO A 90 1.36 -2.42 -6.26
CA PRO A 90 0.61 -1.50 -5.39
C PRO A 90 0.94 -1.65 -3.90
N TYR A 91 1.27 -2.86 -3.46
CA TYR A 91 1.81 -3.14 -2.13
C TYR A 91 3.07 -3.98 -2.25
N PHE A 92 4.20 -3.43 -1.77
CA PHE A 92 5.49 -4.10 -1.75
C PHE A 92 5.64 -4.94 -0.47
N GLY A 93 5.39 -6.24 -0.58
CA GLY A 93 5.68 -7.23 0.45
C GLY A 93 7.16 -7.21 0.85
N TYR A 94 7.45 -7.71 2.06
CA TYR A 94 8.79 -7.67 2.67
C TYR A 94 9.37 -6.27 2.96
N ALA A 95 8.69 -5.16 2.63
CA ALA A 95 9.17 -3.79 2.85
C ALA A 95 9.60 -3.48 4.30
N ARG A 96 9.03 -4.15 5.29
CA ARG A 96 9.39 -3.99 6.73
C ARG A 96 10.74 -4.63 7.11
N GLN A 97 11.36 -5.39 6.22
CA GLN A 97 12.67 -6.03 6.40
C GLN A 97 13.74 -5.30 5.56
N ASP A 98 13.93 -4.02 5.87
CA ASP A 98 14.71 -3.04 5.12
C ASP A 98 16.11 -2.77 5.71
N ARG A 99 16.41 -3.28 6.91
CA ARG A 99 17.69 -3.02 7.58
C ARG A 99 18.08 -4.12 8.56
N ARG A 100 19.29 -4.01 9.10
CA ARG A 100 19.80 -4.86 10.20
C ARG A 100 19.92 -4.06 11.50
N PRO A 101 18.84 -3.94 12.31
CA PRO A 101 18.88 -3.17 13.54
C PRO A 101 19.95 -3.69 14.49
N ARG A 102 20.80 -2.79 15.02
CA ARG A 102 21.86 -3.11 15.99
C ARG A 102 22.76 -4.28 15.54
N SER A 103 23.05 -4.36 14.24
CA SER A 103 23.85 -5.42 13.63
C SER A 103 23.31 -6.84 13.85
N ALA A 104 22.00 -7.00 14.09
CA ALA A 104 21.36 -8.30 14.19
C ALA A 104 21.63 -9.16 12.95
N ARG A 105 21.68 -10.48 13.14
CA ARG A 105 21.87 -11.48 12.07
C ARG A 105 20.52 -11.78 11.41
N VAL A 106 19.96 -10.78 10.75
CA VAL A 106 18.68 -10.83 10.04
C VAL A 106 18.89 -10.50 8.56
N PRO A 107 18.04 -11.01 7.64
CA PRO A 107 18.11 -10.62 6.24
C PRO A 107 17.63 -9.18 6.04
N ILE A 108 18.02 -8.59 4.91
CA ILE A 108 17.38 -7.39 4.34
C ILE A 108 16.53 -7.87 3.17
N THR A 109 15.41 -8.52 3.47
CA THR A 109 14.62 -9.24 2.47
C THR A 109 14.02 -8.31 1.42
N ALA A 110 13.73 -7.05 1.76
CA ALA A 110 13.34 -6.04 0.77
C ALA A 110 14.40 -5.86 -0.34
N LYS A 111 15.69 -5.88 0.02
CA LYS A 111 16.80 -5.83 -0.95
C LYS A 111 16.91 -7.12 -1.77
N VAL A 112 16.69 -8.28 -1.14
CA VAL A 112 16.66 -9.57 -1.86
C VAL A 112 15.55 -9.57 -2.91
N VAL A 113 14.36 -9.06 -2.58
CA VAL A 113 13.26 -8.91 -3.54
C VAL A 113 13.62 -7.95 -4.68
N ALA A 114 14.22 -6.80 -4.36
CA ALA A 114 14.69 -5.86 -5.37
C ALA A 114 15.71 -6.50 -6.34
N ASP A 115 16.64 -7.30 -5.82
CA ASP A 115 17.63 -8.04 -6.62
C ASP A 115 16.97 -9.07 -7.54
N MET A 116 15.99 -9.82 -7.04
CA MET A 116 15.27 -10.80 -7.86
C MET A 116 14.50 -10.13 -9.01
N LEU A 117 13.77 -9.05 -8.73
CA LEU A 117 13.02 -8.28 -9.73
C LEU A 117 13.95 -7.69 -10.80
N THR A 118 15.06 -7.09 -10.38
CA THR A 118 16.05 -6.53 -11.32
C THR A 118 16.70 -7.63 -12.17
N THR A 119 17.09 -8.75 -11.55
CA THR A 119 17.77 -9.86 -12.24
C THR A 119 16.89 -10.55 -13.30
N VAL A 120 15.59 -10.68 -13.03
CA VAL A 120 14.66 -11.30 -13.98
C VAL A 120 14.33 -10.39 -15.17
N GLY A 121 14.75 -9.13 -15.13
CA GLY A 121 14.66 -8.17 -16.24
C GLY A 121 13.44 -7.26 -16.17
N ILE A 122 13.03 -6.86 -14.96
CA ILE A 122 12.18 -5.68 -14.79
C ILE A 122 13.03 -4.43 -15.07
N ASP A 123 12.51 -3.52 -15.89
CA ASP A 123 13.20 -2.28 -16.30
C ASP A 123 12.81 -1.07 -15.43
N ARG A 124 11.65 -1.12 -14.77
CA ARG A 124 11.11 -0.07 -13.89
C ARG A 124 10.16 -0.66 -12.87
N VAL A 125 10.08 -0.07 -11.68
CA VAL A 125 9.10 -0.45 -10.67
C VAL A 125 8.25 0.74 -10.25
N VAL A 126 6.94 0.54 -10.14
CA VAL A 126 5.99 1.51 -9.56
C VAL A 126 5.43 0.91 -8.28
N MET A 127 5.48 1.64 -7.18
CA MET A 127 4.97 1.20 -5.87
C MET A 127 4.12 2.31 -5.25
N ILE A 128 3.26 1.97 -4.29
CA ILE A 128 2.46 2.94 -3.55
C ILE A 128 2.91 2.95 -2.09
N ASP A 129 3.15 4.14 -1.53
CA ASP A 129 3.48 4.40 -0.12
C ASP A 129 4.44 3.38 0.51
N LEU A 130 5.66 3.28 -0.03
CA LEU A 130 6.73 2.46 0.55
C LEU A 130 6.88 2.66 2.07
N HIS A 131 7.03 1.56 2.80
CA HIS A 131 7.26 1.59 4.25
C HIS A 131 8.48 2.45 4.63
N ALA A 132 9.51 2.41 3.79
CA ALA A 132 10.70 3.25 3.90
C ALA A 132 11.10 3.72 2.50
N ASP A 133 11.17 5.05 2.30
CA ASP A 133 11.53 5.64 1.00
C ASP A 133 12.90 5.19 0.50
N GLN A 134 13.81 4.79 1.40
CA GLN A 134 15.15 4.30 1.08
C GLN A 134 15.12 2.99 0.27
N ILE A 135 14.01 2.25 0.26
CA ILE A 135 13.84 1.05 -0.59
C ILE A 135 14.02 1.40 -2.07
N GLN A 136 13.73 2.65 -2.50
CA GLN A 136 14.03 3.08 -3.86
C GLN A 136 15.51 2.90 -4.21
N GLY A 137 16.42 3.14 -3.26
CA GLY A 137 17.87 2.94 -3.43
C GLY A 137 18.32 1.48 -3.38
N PHE A 138 17.40 0.52 -3.21
CA PHE A 138 17.71 -0.91 -3.34
C PHE A 138 17.69 -1.40 -4.78
N PHE A 139 17.10 -0.62 -5.69
CA PHE A 139 17.01 -0.91 -7.10
C PHE A 139 18.03 -0.09 -7.89
N ASP A 140 18.66 -0.73 -8.88
CA ASP A 140 19.52 -0.06 -9.86
C ASP A 140 18.74 0.49 -11.07
N ILE A 141 17.44 0.18 -11.12
CA ILE A 141 16.46 0.62 -12.13
C ILE A 141 15.59 1.76 -11.58
N PRO A 142 14.95 2.57 -12.44
CA PRO A 142 14.01 3.60 -11.99
C PRO A 142 12.89 3.03 -11.11
N VAL A 143 12.64 3.70 -9.99
CA VAL A 143 11.53 3.39 -9.07
C VAL A 143 10.66 4.62 -8.90
N ASP A 144 9.38 4.47 -9.17
CA ASP A 144 8.37 5.49 -8.92
C ASP A 144 7.56 5.08 -7.68
N ASN A 145 7.87 5.70 -6.53
CA ASN A 145 7.05 5.59 -5.33
C ASN A 145 5.94 6.65 -5.38
N ILE A 146 4.73 6.25 -5.76
CA ILE A 146 3.57 7.14 -5.77
C ILE A 146 2.86 7.12 -4.40
N TYR A 147 2.17 8.20 -4.06
CA TYR A 147 1.56 8.37 -2.74
C TYR A 147 0.05 8.22 -2.84
N GLY A 148 -0.54 7.32 -2.05
CA GLY A 148 -2.00 7.15 -1.92
C GLY A 148 -2.65 8.19 -1.00
N THR A 149 -1.83 8.90 -0.21
CA THR A 149 -2.25 10.00 0.68
C THR A 149 -3.24 10.97 0.01
N PRO A 150 -3.03 11.47 -1.23
CA PRO A 150 -3.96 12.39 -1.86
C PRO A 150 -5.39 11.84 -2.05
N ALA A 151 -5.51 10.56 -2.42
CA ALA A 151 -6.81 9.89 -2.55
C ALA A 151 -7.50 9.77 -1.19
N LEU A 152 -6.73 9.42 -0.14
CA LEU A 152 -7.23 9.36 1.24
C LEU A 152 -7.64 10.73 1.78
N LEU A 153 -6.90 11.80 1.48
CA LEU A 153 -7.26 13.16 1.88
C LEU A 153 -8.46 13.72 1.13
N ALA A 154 -8.59 13.41 -0.16
CA ALA A 154 -9.77 13.78 -0.93
C ALA A 154 -11.03 13.16 -0.31
N ASP A 155 -10.96 11.90 0.09
CA ASP A 155 -12.04 11.22 0.81
C ASP A 155 -12.30 11.84 2.20
N LEU A 156 -11.25 12.05 3.01
CA LEU A 156 -11.37 12.66 4.34
C LEU A 156 -12.02 14.04 4.31
N ARG A 157 -11.72 14.87 3.30
CA ARG A 157 -12.34 16.19 3.10
C ARG A 157 -13.84 16.08 2.78
N GLN A 158 -14.26 15.03 2.07
CA GLN A 158 -15.67 14.80 1.74
C GLN A 158 -16.50 14.34 2.93
N GLN A 159 -15.89 13.73 3.95
CA GLN A 159 -16.59 13.23 5.14
C GLN A 159 -17.06 14.34 6.11
N GLN A 160 -16.64 15.60 5.92
CA GLN A 160 -17.07 16.77 6.70
C GLN A 160 -17.01 16.57 8.23
N HIS A 161 -15.82 16.31 8.76
CA HIS A 161 -15.59 16.20 10.20
C HIS A 161 -15.67 17.55 10.91
N ASP A 162 -16.22 17.60 12.13
CA ASP A 162 -16.13 18.80 12.97
C ASP A 162 -14.85 18.78 13.80
N ASN A 163 -14.15 19.91 13.82
CA ASN A 163 -12.98 20.13 14.65
C ASN A 163 -11.93 19.00 14.57
N LEU A 164 -11.66 18.55 13.33
CA LEU A 164 -10.80 17.43 13.02
C LEU A 164 -9.39 17.61 13.60
N MET A 165 -8.86 16.53 14.18
CA MET A 165 -7.49 16.44 14.67
C MET A 165 -6.81 15.21 14.06
N VAL A 166 -5.60 15.40 13.53
CA VAL A 166 -4.77 14.29 13.05
C VAL A 166 -4.04 13.66 14.22
N VAL A 167 -3.93 12.33 14.24
CA VAL A 167 -3.27 11.58 15.31
C VAL A 167 -2.21 10.66 14.73
N SER A 168 -1.00 10.76 15.27
CA SER A 168 0.04 9.75 15.04
C SER A 168 -0.09 8.61 16.06
N PRO A 169 -0.24 7.34 15.63
CA PRO A 169 -0.44 6.20 16.54
C PRO A 169 0.83 5.79 17.32
N ASP A 170 1.98 6.30 16.90
CA ASP A 170 3.27 6.20 17.59
C ASP A 170 4.23 7.33 17.15
N VAL A 171 5.46 7.31 17.67
CA VAL A 171 6.51 8.29 17.35
C VAL A 171 7.04 8.15 15.91
N GLY A 172 7.01 6.94 15.33
CA GLY A 172 7.50 6.69 13.98
C GLY A 172 6.63 7.34 12.90
N GLY A 173 5.31 7.38 13.12
CA GLY A 173 4.34 7.99 12.20
C GLY A 173 4.25 9.51 12.23
N VAL A 174 4.97 10.21 13.13
CA VAL A 174 4.76 11.65 13.38
C VAL A 174 5.02 12.51 12.14
N VAL A 175 6.02 12.16 11.34
CA VAL A 175 6.35 12.89 10.10
C VAL A 175 5.17 12.82 9.11
N ARG A 176 4.58 11.63 8.95
CA ARG A 176 3.42 11.39 8.09
C ARG A 176 2.17 12.13 8.60
N ALA A 177 1.87 11.99 9.88
CA ALA A 177 0.74 12.66 10.51
C ALA A 177 0.84 14.19 10.39
N ARG A 178 2.04 14.75 10.56
CA ARG A 178 2.29 16.20 10.37
C ARG A 178 2.10 16.63 8.91
N ALA A 179 2.53 15.83 7.94
CA ALA A 179 2.33 16.14 6.53
C ALA A 179 0.83 16.18 6.18
N VAL A 180 0.05 15.22 6.67
CA VAL A 180 -1.41 15.19 6.51
C VAL A 180 -2.08 16.39 7.18
N ALA A 181 -1.69 16.72 8.42
CA ALA A 181 -2.21 17.89 9.13
C ALA A 181 -2.00 19.19 8.34
N LYS A 182 -0.80 19.37 7.77
CA LYS A 182 -0.48 20.52 6.91
C LYS A 182 -1.34 20.54 5.64
N GLN A 183 -1.47 19.41 4.94
CA GLN A 183 -2.27 19.28 3.72
C GLN A 183 -3.78 19.45 3.96
N MET A 184 -4.25 19.25 5.18
CA MET A 184 -5.64 19.46 5.58
C MET A 184 -5.94 20.90 6.03
N GLY A 185 -5.05 21.85 5.74
CA GLY A 185 -5.22 23.26 6.09
C GLY A 185 -4.59 23.64 7.42
N ASP A 186 -3.46 23.02 7.77
CA ASP A 186 -2.71 23.25 9.00
C ASP A 186 -3.54 22.98 10.28
N ILE A 187 -4.26 21.86 10.27
CA ILE A 187 -5.06 21.40 11.41
C ILE A 187 -4.19 20.83 12.53
N ASP A 188 -4.76 20.72 13.73
CA ASP A 188 -4.02 20.26 14.90
C ASP A 188 -3.57 18.78 14.80
N LEU A 189 -2.43 18.50 15.43
CA LEU A 189 -1.82 17.18 15.51
C LEU A 189 -1.72 16.72 16.97
N ALA A 190 -2.12 15.48 17.24
CA ALA A 190 -1.81 14.77 18.48
C ALA A 190 -0.89 13.57 18.24
N ILE A 191 -0.13 13.20 19.27
CA ILE A 191 0.84 12.11 19.21
C ILE A 191 0.62 11.18 20.39
N ILE A 192 0.57 9.88 20.11
CA ILE A 192 0.54 8.84 21.13
C ILE A 192 1.98 8.39 21.41
N ASP A 193 2.51 8.74 22.57
CA ASP A 193 3.81 8.27 23.06
C ASP A 193 3.63 6.97 23.86
N LYS A 194 4.05 5.86 23.26
CA LYS A 194 4.03 4.53 23.88
C LYS A 194 5.28 4.32 24.72
N ARG A 195 5.21 4.58 26.02
CA ARG A 195 6.30 4.24 26.94
C ARG A 195 6.09 2.86 27.55
N ARG A 196 7.09 1.99 27.42
CA ARG A 196 7.18 0.73 28.18
C ARG A 196 8.06 0.98 29.40
N GLN A 197 7.50 0.94 30.60
CA GLN A 197 8.29 1.09 31.84
C GLN A 197 9.08 -0.19 32.16
N LYS A 198 8.56 -1.38 31.82
CA LYS A 198 9.28 -2.68 31.84
C LYS A 198 8.78 -3.62 30.73
N ALA A 199 9.54 -4.68 30.45
CA ALA A 199 9.24 -5.65 29.39
C ALA A 199 7.90 -6.42 29.58
N ASN A 200 7.32 -6.44 30.79
CA ASN A 200 6.12 -7.21 31.15
C ASN A 200 5.02 -6.37 31.85
N GLU A 201 5.09 -5.03 31.80
CA GLU A 201 4.08 -4.15 32.40
C GLU A 201 3.11 -3.58 31.35
N SER A 202 1.91 -3.21 31.79
CA SER A 202 0.87 -2.61 30.95
C SER A 202 1.37 -1.34 30.24
N GLN A 203 0.99 -1.18 28.97
CA GLN A 203 1.42 -0.05 28.15
C GLN A 203 0.77 1.24 28.67
N VAL A 204 1.56 2.17 29.20
CA VAL A 204 1.08 3.52 29.53
C VAL A 204 1.10 4.35 28.25
N MET A 205 -0.07 4.82 27.84
CA MET A 205 -0.25 5.66 26.66
C MET A 205 -0.26 7.12 27.10
N HIS A 206 0.79 7.88 26.76
CA HIS A 206 0.76 9.33 26.94
C HIS A 206 0.26 9.98 25.65
N LEU A 207 -0.77 10.82 25.78
CA LEU A 207 -1.27 11.64 24.68
C LEU A 207 -0.66 13.04 24.78
N ILE A 208 -0.02 13.46 23.69
CA ILE A 208 0.46 14.83 23.51
C ILE A 208 -0.51 15.51 22.54
N GLY A 209 -1.29 16.49 23.02
CA GLY A 209 -2.36 17.15 22.28
C GLY A 209 -3.71 17.04 23.02
N ASP A 210 -4.67 17.91 22.68
CA ASP A 210 -6.01 17.92 23.27
C ASP A 210 -7.06 17.40 22.26
N VAL A 211 -7.53 16.18 22.50
CA VAL A 211 -8.47 15.46 21.63
C VAL A 211 -9.92 15.58 22.10
N LYS A 212 -10.16 16.27 23.23
CA LYS A 212 -11.47 16.28 23.86
C LYS A 212 -12.53 16.92 22.97
N ASP A 213 -13.66 16.24 22.79
CA ASP A 213 -14.79 16.66 21.98
C ASP A 213 -14.45 16.88 20.49
N ARG A 214 -13.37 16.24 20.00
CA ARG A 214 -12.91 16.32 18.59
C ARG A 214 -13.12 15.02 17.83
N ASP A 215 -13.26 15.13 16.51
CA ASP A 215 -13.08 14.01 15.60
C ASP A 215 -11.59 13.77 15.38
N CYS A 216 -11.12 12.57 15.70
CA CYS A 216 -9.73 12.18 15.55
C CYS A 216 -9.55 11.27 14.34
N VAL A 217 -8.59 11.59 13.48
CA VAL A 217 -8.15 10.73 12.38
C VAL A 217 -6.76 10.19 12.67
N ILE A 218 -6.67 8.88 12.88
CA ILE A 218 -5.38 8.19 12.97
C ILE A 218 -4.90 7.92 11.55
N VAL A 219 -3.65 8.26 11.24
CA VAL A 219 -3.05 8.02 9.91
C VAL A 219 -1.86 7.07 10.03
N ASP A 220 -1.83 6.03 9.19
CA ASP A 220 -0.69 5.11 9.10
C ASP A 220 -0.38 4.70 7.64
N ASP A 221 0.75 4.07 7.35
CA ASP A 221 1.04 3.53 5.99
C ASP A 221 0.26 2.24 5.74
N MET A 222 0.15 1.40 6.77
CA MET A 222 -0.50 0.09 6.66
C MET A 222 -1.17 -0.33 7.96
N VAL A 223 -2.17 -1.19 7.85
CA VAL A 223 -2.79 -1.86 9.00
C VAL A 223 -2.57 -3.36 8.88
N ASP A 224 -1.71 -3.91 9.74
CA ASP A 224 -1.42 -5.34 9.79
C ASP A 224 -2.37 -6.07 10.74
N THR A 225 -2.04 -6.19 12.02
CA THR A 225 -2.90 -6.88 13.00
C THR A 225 -3.97 -5.97 13.63
N ALA A 226 -4.04 -4.71 13.22
CA ALA A 226 -4.86 -3.63 13.80
C ALA A 226 -4.67 -3.35 15.32
N GLY A 227 -3.90 -4.13 16.07
CA GLY A 227 -3.81 -3.98 17.53
C GLY A 227 -3.24 -2.64 18.01
N THR A 228 -2.25 -2.08 17.30
CA THR A 228 -1.74 -0.73 17.57
C THR A 228 -2.82 0.33 17.38
N LEU A 229 -3.59 0.20 16.31
CA LEU A 229 -4.63 1.14 15.93
C LEU A 229 -5.80 1.10 16.91
N CYS A 230 -6.26 -0.09 17.29
CA CYS A 230 -7.33 -0.27 18.27
C CYS A 230 -6.96 0.33 19.64
N LYS A 231 -5.74 0.06 20.12
CA LYS A 231 -5.26 0.65 21.39
C LYS A 231 -5.13 2.17 21.33
N ALA A 232 -4.72 2.71 20.18
CA ALA A 232 -4.68 4.14 19.97
C ALA A 232 -6.09 4.73 20.03
N ALA A 233 -7.07 4.08 19.41
CA ALA A 233 -8.46 4.50 19.46
C ALA A 233 -9.06 4.44 20.87
N ASP A 234 -8.77 3.38 21.63
CA ASP A 234 -9.18 3.26 23.04
C ASP A 234 -8.64 4.43 23.88
N ALA A 235 -7.35 4.76 23.72
CA ALA A 235 -6.75 5.89 24.40
C ALA A 235 -7.42 7.22 24.01
N LEU A 236 -7.64 7.47 22.72
CA LEU A 236 -8.31 8.69 22.24
C LEU A 236 -9.72 8.83 22.85
N LYS A 237 -10.52 7.76 22.86
CA LYS A 237 -11.85 7.77 23.49
C LYS A 237 -11.77 8.01 25.00
N GLN A 238 -10.77 7.47 25.70
CA GLN A 238 -10.55 7.74 27.14
C GLN A 238 -10.21 9.21 27.42
N PHE A 239 -9.50 9.88 26.50
CA PHE A 239 -9.22 11.32 26.58
C PHE A 239 -10.36 12.20 26.04
N GLY A 240 -11.50 11.62 25.70
CA GLY A 240 -12.72 12.34 25.33
C GLY A 240 -12.87 12.63 23.84
N ALA A 241 -12.16 11.94 22.95
CA ALA A 241 -12.40 12.04 21.52
C ALA A 241 -13.85 11.65 21.17
N ARG A 242 -14.51 12.47 20.35
CA ARG A 242 -15.90 12.26 19.94
C ARG A 242 -16.02 11.10 18.96
N ARG A 243 -15.27 11.17 17.86
CA ARG A 243 -15.17 10.13 16.83
C ARG A 243 -13.71 9.76 16.63
N VAL A 244 -13.42 8.48 16.36
CA VAL A 244 -12.09 8.01 15.99
C VAL A 244 -12.19 7.20 14.71
N VAL A 245 -11.67 7.76 13.63
CA VAL A 245 -11.51 7.09 12.34
C VAL A 245 -10.04 6.82 12.07
N ALA A 246 -9.76 5.83 11.23
CA ALA A 246 -8.41 5.45 10.86
C ALA A 246 -8.26 5.43 9.35
N TYR A 247 -7.16 5.99 8.84
CA TYR A 247 -6.82 6.02 7.43
C TYR A 247 -5.45 5.37 7.24
N ALA A 248 -5.35 4.42 6.32
CA ALA A 248 -4.08 3.83 5.95
C ALA A 248 -4.03 3.42 4.49
N THR A 249 -2.85 3.39 3.89
CA THR A 249 -2.74 2.96 2.49
C THR A 249 -3.01 1.46 2.36
N HIS A 250 -2.27 0.61 3.07
CA HIS A 250 -2.31 -0.84 2.81
C HIS A 250 -3.12 -1.63 3.85
N PRO A 251 -4.22 -2.30 3.45
CA PRO A 251 -4.99 -3.15 4.35
C PRO A 251 -4.41 -4.57 4.41
N VAL A 252 -3.27 -4.74 5.09
CA VAL A 252 -2.64 -6.07 5.26
C VAL A 252 -3.54 -7.01 6.09
N LEU A 253 -4.19 -6.48 7.13
CA LEU A 253 -5.28 -7.10 7.89
C LEU A 253 -5.05 -8.59 8.26
N SER A 254 -3.85 -8.93 8.74
CA SER A 254 -3.48 -10.31 9.04
C SER A 254 -3.83 -10.75 10.47
N GLY A 255 -3.88 -12.07 10.68
CA GLY A 255 -4.07 -12.67 12.00
C GLY A 255 -5.37 -12.20 12.66
N LYS A 256 -5.25 -11.53 13.81
CA LYS A 256 -6.41 -11.06 14.61
C LYS A 256 -6.98 -9.71 14.16
N ALA A 257 -6.59 -9.18 13.00
CA ALA A 257 -7.00 -7.84 12.58
C ALA A 257 -8.52 -7.65 12.60
N ILE A 258 -9.27 -8.59 12.03
CA ILE A 258 -10.73 -8.47 11.92
C ILE A 258 -11.40 -8.59 13.30
N GLU A 259 -10.93 -9.51 14.14
CA GLU A 259 -11.38 -9.64 15.54
C GLU A 259 -11.11 -8.34 16.34
N ASN A 260 -9.91 -7.78 16.19
CA ASN A 260 -9.51 -6.54 16.87
C ASN A 260 -10.40 -5.37 16.42
N LEU A 261 -10.62 -5.21 15.11
CA LEU A 261 -11.47 -4.14 14.58
C LEU A 261 -12.93 -4.29 15.01
N ARG A 262 -13.47 -5.52 15.00
CA ARG A 262 -14.82 -5.84 15.48
C ARG A 262 -15.02 -5.36 16.92
N ASN A 263 -14.08 -5.70 17.78
CA ASN A 263 -14.13 -5.39 19.21
C ASN A 263 -13.65 -3.97 19.57
N SER A 264 -13.12 -3.22 18.60
CA SER A 264 -12.57 -1.89 18.85
C SER A 264 -13.62 -0.78 18.87
N VAL A 265 -13.25 0.33 19.49
CA VAL A 265 -13.98 1.60 19.49
C VAL A 265 -13.74 2.46 18.23
N ILE A 266 -13.05 1.94 17.22
CA ILE A 266 -12.87 2.62 15.94
C ILE A 266 -14.22 2.70 15.23
N ASP A 267 -14.59 3.91 14.84
CA ASP A 267 -15.83 4.21 14.14
C ASP A 267 -15.77 3.74 12.67
N GLU A 268 -14.62 3.95 12.01
CA GLU A 268 -14.40 3.55 10.62
C GLU A 268 -12.90 3.38 10.33
N LEU A 269 -12.55 2.36 9.55
CA LEU A 269 -11.23 2.16 8.95
C LEU A 269 -11.33 2.36 7.43
N VAL A 270 -10.70 3.41 6.93
CA VAL A 270 -10.59 3.73 5.52
C VAL A 270 -9.23 3.31 5.00
N VAL A 271 -9.22 2.51 3.95
CA VAL A 271 -7.99 1.95 3.35
C VAL A 271 -8.02 2.08 1.83
N THR A 272 -6.90 1.87 1.15
CA THR A 272 -6.91 1.79 -0.32
C THR A 272 -7.19 0.37 -0.81
N ASP A 273 -7.42 0.21 -2.12
CA ASP A 273 -7.49 -1.09 -2.79
C ASP A 273 -6.14 -1.61 -3.31
N THR A 274 -5.04 -1.25 -2.63
CA THR A 274 -3.70 -1.82 -2.90
C THR A 274 -3.59 -3.31 -2.55
N ILE A 275 -4.45 -3.81 -1.65
CA ILE A 275 -4.58 -5.22 -1.26
C ILE A 275 -6.09 -5.57 -1.29
N PRO A 276 -6.48 -6.74 -1.83
CA PRO A 276 -7.88 -7.17 -1.79
C PRO A 276 -8.30 -7.46 -0.34
N LEU A 277 -9.52 -7.06 0.02
CA LEU A 277 -10.10 -7.43 1.30
C LEU A 277 -10.59 -8.88 1.28
N SER A 278 -10.41 -9.59 2.40
CA SER A 278 -11.07 -10.87 2.63
C SER A 278 -12.59 -10.71 2.75
N GLU A 279 -13.34 -11.79 2.55
CA GLU A 279 -14.79 -11.77 2.75
C GLU A 279 -15.17 -11.36 4.19
N GLU A 280 -14.39 -11.79 5.19
CA GLU A 280 -14.61 -11.39 6.58
C GLU A 280 -14.41 -9.88 6.79
N ALA A 281 -13.41 -9.29 6.12
CA ALA A 281 -13.15 -7.85 6.18
C ALA A 281 -14.26 -7.04 5.49
N LEU A 282 -14.74 -7.49 4.33
CA LEU A 282 -15.85 -6.85 3.61
C LEU A 282 -17.14 -6.87 4.43
N ASN A 283 -17.41 -7.96 5.13
CA ASN A 283 -18.62 -8.14 5.94
C ASN A 283 -18.55 -7.49 7.33
N LEU A 284 -17.43 -6.89 7.72
CA LEU A 284 -17.28 -6.27 9.04
C LEU A 284 -18.12 -4.99 9.21
N GLY A 285 -18.45 -4.30 8.11
CA GLY A 285 -19.22 -3.05 8.12
C GLY A 285 -18.48 -1.82 8.68
N LYS A 286 -17.21 -1.97 9.08
CA LYS A 286 -16.34 -0.89 9.57
C LYS A 286 -15.20 -0.52 8.61
N ILE A 287 -15.01 -1.28 7.53
CA ILE A 287 -13.88 -1.11 6.60
C ILE A 287 -14.40 -0.59 5.27
N ARG A 288 -13.82 0.50 4.78
CA ARG A 288 -14.15 1.07 3.46
C ARG A 288 -12.89 1.23 2.62
N GLN A 289 -12.98 0.86 1.33
CA GLN A 289 -11.89 1.06 0.38
C GLN A 289 -12.09 2.32 -0.47
N VAL A 290 -11.04 3.12 -0.59
CA VAL A 290 -10.91 4.21 -1.57
C VAL A 290 -10.02 3.70 -2.69
N SER A 291 -10.52 3.76 -3.94
CA SER A 291 -9.76 3.21 -5.06
C SER A 291 -8.61 4.13 -5.47
N VAL A 292 -7.43 3.55 -5.67
CA VAL A 292 -6.25 4.22 -6.24
C VAL A 292 -5.98 3.82 -7.70
N ALA A 293 -6.92 3.10 -8.32
CA ALA A 293 -6.77 2.60 -9.69
C ALA A 293 -6.61 3.70 -10.73
N SER A 294 -7.31 4.84 -10.58
CA SER A 294 -7.18 5.99 -11.50
C SER A 294 -5.79 6.62 -11.43
N MET A 295 -5.22 6.73 -10.22
CA MET A 295 -3.87 7.23 -10.01
C MET A 295 -2.83 6.29 -10.64
N VAL A 296 -2.99 4.98 -10.46
CA VAL A 296 -2.11 3.98 -11.10
C VAL A 296 -2.22 4.02 -12.62
N ALA A 297 -3.44 4.11 -13.16
CA ALA A 297 -3.66 4.25 -14.59
C ALA A 297 -2.98 5.50 -15.17
N GLU A 298 -3.12 6.65 -14.50
CA GLU A 298 -2.44 7.88 -14.94
C GLU A 298 -0.92 7.75 -14.88
N THR A 299 -0.39 7.06 -13.87
CA THR A 299 1.05 6.77 -13.76
C THR A 299 1.53 5.91 -14.93
N ILE A 300 0.83 4.82 -15.25
CA ILE A 300 1.12 3.95 -16.39
C ILE A 300 1.09 4.74 -17.70
N ARG A 301 0.06 5.58 -17.89
CA ARG A 301 -0.10 6.42 -19.08
C ARG A 301 1.08 7.37 -19.24
N ARG A 302 1.50 8.04 -18.17
CA ARG A 302 2.64 8.98 -18.18
C ARG A 302 3.95 8.26 -18.49
N ILE A 303 4.20 7.11 -17.87
CA ILE A 303 5.37 6.29 -18.16
C ILE A 303 5.41 5.89 -19.64
N ASN A 304 4.30 5.41 -20.19
CA ASN A 304 4.22 4.99 -21.59
C ASN A 304 4.41 6.17 -22.56
N ASN A 305 3.95 7.36 -22.19
CA ASN A 305 4.09 8.57 -22.99
C ASN A 305 5.39 9.36 -22.74
N GLU A 306 6.26 8.89 -21.83
CA GLU A 306 7.46 9.61 -21.37
C GLU A 306 7.15 11.01 -20.80
N GLU A 307 6.02 11.15 -20.11
CA GLU A 307 5.59 12.36 -19.43
C GLU A 307 6.05 12.38 -17.97
N SER A 308 6.18 13.58 -17.38
CA SER A 308 6.58 13.71 -15.98
C SER A 308 5.52 13.13 -15.03
N ILE A 309 5.95 12.23 -14.14
CA ILE A 309 5.15 11.72 -13.03
C ILE A 309 5.05 12.75 -11.90
N SER A 310 6.08 13.58 -11.68
CA SER A 310 6.10 14.56 -10.59
C SER A 310 4.92 15.54 -10.66
N ALA A 311 4.49 15.87 -11.88
CA ALA A 311 3.34 16.73 -12.14
C ALA A 311 2.01 16.17 -11.60
N MET A 312 1.93 14.88 -11.26
CA MET A 312 0.77 14.31 -10.57
C MET A 312 0.64 14.78 -9.12
N PHE A 313 1.76 15.22 -8.51
CA PHE A 313 1.81 15.66 -7.10
C PHE A 313 1.73 17.17 -6.95
N ASP A 314 1.95 17.94 -8.02
CA ASP A 314 1.92 19.42 -8.00
C ASP A 314 0.48 20.00 -7.98
N SER A 315 -0.53 19.20 -8.34
CA SER A 315 -1.93 19.60 -8.43
C SER A 315 -2.80 19.20 -7.22
N LEU A 316 -2.18 18.89 -6.07
CA LEU A 316 -2.82 18.37 -4.87
C LEU A 316 -2.63 19.27 -3.64
#